data_AF-A0A1E3H2T0-F1
#
_entry.id   AF-A0A1E3H2T0-F1
#
_cell.length_a   1.000
_cell.length_b   1.000
_cell.length_c   1.000
_cell.angle_alpha   90.00
_cell.angle_beta   90.00
_cell.angle_gamma   90.00
#
_symmetry.space_group_name_H-M   'P 1'
#
loop_
_entity.id
_entity.type
_entity.pdbx_description
1 polymer ?
#
loop_
_entity_poly.entity_id
_entity_poly.type
_entity_poly.pdbx_seq_one_letter_code
_entity_poly.pdbx_strand_id
1 'polypeptide(L)'
;MSFTQFKPIKTRVQRSELAVPGTNPAMFEKALNSDVDFIFLDLEDAVAPNDKVQARENIIKALKELPWREKGKTMSVRINGLDTHWMYRDVVDVVEQAGEFLDTILIPKVGVPADVYMVEAMVAQIREGKGIANEIGLEALIETALGMANVEAIAAARNLEALHFGVADFAASRRSRTVVIGGLNPDYPGDQWHAAIDRMVTACRAYGLRAIDGPFGDFNSPEDYVHAAKRAAVLGCEGKWAIHPSQIALANDVFSPPPAEVDRARRIIKALAEAAAQGKGAASLDGRMIDAASERMAQNVVTVADAIAAKAPDDDPERGGGSIPAPSAEDTTQTEPALPVRPLRCVRRRERSRLARVRTRIPQRRKPWTFTNTRPRKSLPNSACRSRAAALPTAPSRPPTGPARSAAASGS
;
A
#
# COMPACT_ATOMS: atom_id res chain seq x y z
N MET A 1 -17.31 18.90 1.49
CA MET A 1 -16.94 17.49 1.29
C MET A 1 -18.17 16.71 0.86
N SER A 2 -17.98 15.59 0.16
CA SER A 2 -19.07 14.64 -0.09
C SER A 2 -19.72 14.21 1.24
N PHE A 3 -21.03 13.95 1.21
CA PHE A 3 -21.75 13.36 2.35
C PHE A 3 -21.30 11.91 2.59
N THR A 4 -20.87 11.23 1.53
CA THR A 4 -20.22 9.91 1.62
C THR A 4 -18.74 10.11 1.92
N GLN A 5 -18.29 9.62 3.07
CA GLN A 5 -16.89 9.65 3.48
C GLN A 5 -16.45 8.25 3.88
N PHE A 6 -15.27 7.85 3.42
CA PHE A 6 -14.61 6.62 3.81
C PHE A 6 -13.52 6.95 4.81
N LYS A 7 -13.65 6.42 6.03
CA LYS A 7 -12.62 6.59 7.07
C LYS A 7 -11.59 5.48 6.93
N PRO A 8 -10.30 5.76 7.22
CA PRO A 8 -9.30 4.70 7.32
C PRO A 8 -9.73 3.63 8.32
N ILE A 9 -9.53 2.37 7.96
CA ILE A 9 -9.83 1.21 8.83
C ILE A 9 -8.91 1.25 10.05
N LYS A 10 -7.61 1.45 9.81
CA LYS A 10 -6.58 1.53 10.82
C LYS A 10 -5.50 2.52 10.39
N THR A 11 -5.12 3.41 11.29
CA THR A 11 -4.01 4.34 11.06
C THR A 11 -2.72 3.65 11.45
N ARG A 12 -1.79 3.53 10.50
CA ARG A 12 -0.46 2.96 10.70
C ARG A 12 0.56 3.94 10.15
N VAL A 13 1.68 4.10 10.84
CA VAL A 13 2.84 4.83 10.30
C VAL A 13 3.58 3.88 9.36
N GLN A 14 3.71 4.27 8.09
CA GLN A 14 4.30 3.46 7.02
C GLN A 14 5.17 4.33 6.11
N ARG A 15 6.10 5.10 6.67
CA ARG A 15 7.02 5.96 5.87
C ARG A 15 7.99 5.12 5.05
N SER A 16 8.49 4.06 5.68
CA SER A 16 9.39 3.08 5.10
C SER A 16 8.81 1.67 5.25
N GLU A 17 8.93 0.89 4.18
CA GLU A 17 8.52 -0.51 4.18
C GLU A 17 9.65 -1.39 3.65
N LEU A 18 10.24 -2.21 4.51
CA LEU A 18 11.38 -3.05 4.16
C LEU A 18 10.94 -4.42 3.66
N ALA A 19 11.39 -4.75 2.44
CA ALA A 19 11.25 -6.08 1.87
C ALA A 19 12.33 -7.01 2.44
N VAL A 20 11.95 -8.16 3.02
CA VAL A 20 12.91 -9.14 3.54
C VAL A 20 12.57 -10.55 3.05
N PRO A 21 13.46 -11.23 2.32
CA PRO A 21 13.18 -12.57 1.81
C PRO A 21 13.04 -13.60 2.94
N GLY A 22 11.98 -14.40 2.90
CA GLY A 22 11.71 -15.46 3.90
C GLY A 22 12.78 -16.56 3.97
N THR A 23 13.64 -16.65 2.96
CA THR A 23 14.74 -17.61 2.88
C THR A 23 15.97 -17.21 3.71
N ASN A 24 16.02 -15.97 4.23
CA ASN A 24 17.20 -15.47 4.95
C ASN A 24 16.88 -15.01 6.39
N PRO A 25 16.81 -15.93 7.37
CA PRO A 25 16.53 -15.57 8.76
C PRO A 25 17.51 -14.57 9.37
N ALA A 26 18.77 -14.54 8.92
CA ALA A 26 19.76 -13.58 9.42
C ALA A 26 19.40 -12.12 9.07
N MET A 27 18.58 -11.89 8.04
CA MET A 27 18.07 -10.56 7.72
C MET A 27 16.91 -10.13 8.61
N PHE A 28 16.20 -11.06 9.26
CA PHE A 28 15.07 -10.72 10.15
C PHE A 28 15.54 -9.94 11.37
N GLU A 29 16.62 -10.38 12.02
CA GLU A 29 17.19 -9.67 13.17
C GLU A 29 17.71 -8.28 12.78
N LYS A 30 18.28 -8.14 11.58
CA LYS A 30 18.72 -6.83 11.06
C LYS A 30 17.54 -5.90 10.80
N ALA A 31 16.45 -6.43 10.23
CA ALA A 31 15.22 -5.68 9.99
C ALA A 31 14.57 -5.24 11.31
N LEU A 32 14.51 -6.13 12.30
CA LEU A 32 13.98 -5.86 13.64
C LEU A 32 14.68 -4.67 14.30
N ASN A 33 16.01 -4.60 14.15
CA ASN A 33 16.86 -3.58 14.76
C ASN A 33 17.09 -2.34 13.87
N SER A 34 16.41 -2.24 12.73
CA SER A 34 16.46 -1.06 11.87
C SER A 34 15.40 -0.03 12.24
N ASP A 35 15.49 1.20 11.74
CA ASP A 35 14.48 2.25 11.95
C ASP A 35 13.28 2.16 11.00
N VAL A 36 13.08 0.99 10.37
CA VAL A 36 11.96 0.79 9.45
C VAL A 36 10.63 0.81 10.20
N ASP A 37 9.61 1.38 9.57
CA ASP A 37 8.27 1.41 10.14
C ASP A 37 7.50 0.11 9.96
N PHE A 38 7.64 -0.48 8.78
CA PHE A 38 6.84 -1.58 8.26
C PHE A 38 7.75 -2.63 7.63
N ILE A 39 7.51 -3.91 7.87
CA ILE A 39 8.32 -4.99 7.30
C ILE A 39 7.37 -5.99 6.66
N PHE A 40 7.59 -6.31 5.39
CA PHE A 40 6.98 -7.50 4.82
C PHE A 40 8.03 -8.60 4.66
N LEU A 41 7.73 -9.75 5.24
CA LEU A 41 8.50 -10.97 5.01
C LEU A 41 7.97 -11.63 3.74
N ASP A 42 8.87 -11.86 2.79
CA ASP A 42 8.50 -12.21 1.42
C ASP A 42 8.50 -13.72 1.18
N LEU A 43 7.41 -14.24 0.60
CA LEU A 43 7.28 -15.61 0.11
C LEU A 43 7.28 -15.71 -1.41
N GLU A 44 7.38 -14.57 -2.09
CA GLU A 44 6.97 -14.41 -3.48
C GLU A 44 8.17 -14.21 -4.42
N ASP A 45 8.33 -13.06 -5.06
CA ASP A 45 9.34 -12.86 -6.12
C ASP A 45 10.79 -12.94 -5.62
N ALA A 46 11.08 -12.64 -4.35
CA ALA A 46 12.43 -12.78 -3.80
C ALA A 46 12.74 -14.22 -3.32
N VAL A 47 11.81 -15.17 -3.49
CA VAL A 47 11.95 -16.56 -3.05
C VAL A 47 11.83 -17.52 -4.23
N ALA A 48 12.90 -18.27 -4.49
CA ALA A 48 12.91 -19.29 -5.53
C ALA A 48 11.85 -20.37 -5.26
N PRO A 49 11.23 -20.99 -6.29
CA PRO A 49 10.13 -21.94 -6.12
C PRO A 49 10.41 -23.09 -5.13
N ASN A 50 11.63 -23.64 -5.16
CA ASN A 50 12.01 -24.76 -4.30
C ASN A 50 12.14 -24.37 -2.82
N ASP A 51 12.35 -23.08 -2.55
CA ASP A 51 12.59 -22.58 -1.20
C ASP A 51 11.31 -22.04 -0.53
N LYS A 52 10.19 -21.96 -1.26
CA LYS A 52 8.93 -21.36 -0.76
C LYS A 52 8.37 -22.07 0.46
N VAL A 53 8.52 -23.40 0.55
CA VAL A 53 8.09 -24.16 1.73
C VAL A 53 8.94 -23.79 2.95
N GLN A 54 10.27 -23.82 2.81
CA GLN A 54 11.19 -23.49 3.90
C GLN A 54 11.05 -22.02 4.32
N ALA A 55 10.87 -21.11 3.36
CA ALA A 55 10.65 -19.70 3.63
C ALA A 55 9.38 -19.48 4.47
N ARG A 56 8.30 -20.23 4.21
CA ARG A 56 7.07 -20.18 5.00
C ARG A 56 7.29 -20.60 6.45
N GLU A 57 8.02 -21.70 6.66
CA GLU A 57 8.38 -22.17 8.00
C GLU A 57 9.24 -21.13 8.75
N ASN A 58 10.22 -20.54 8.07
CA ASN A 58 11.08 -19.51 8.63
C ASN A 58 10.28 -18.27 9.07
N ILE A 59 9.36 -17.81 8.23
CA ILE A 59 8.49 -16.66 8.53
C ILE A 59 7.59 -16.94 9.73
N ILE A 60 6.94 -18.12 9.77
CA ILE A 60 6.09 -18.52 10.90
C ILE A 60 6.90 -18.51 12.20
N LYS A 61 8.11 -19.07 12.17
CA LYS A 61 9.01 -19.07 13.33
C LYS A 61 9.38 -17.65 13.74
N ALA A 62 9.80 -16.82 12.80
CA ALA A 62 10.22 -15.45 13.06
C ALA A 62 9.11 -14.56 13.62
N LEU A 63 7.87 -14.70 13.11
CA LEU A 63 6.71 -13.96 13.63
C LEU A 63 6.42 -14.27 15.10
N LYS A 64 6.63 -15.52 15.51
CA LYS A 64 6.36 -15.99 16.89
C LYS A 64 7.50 -15.68 17.86
N GLU A 65 8.73 -15.77 17.40
CA GLU A 65 9.91 -15.76 18.29
C GLU A 65 10.57 -14.39 18.42
N LEU A 66 10.39 -13.49 17.45
CA LEU A 66 11.02 -12.16 17.49
C LEU A 66 10.05 -11.09 18.03
N PRO A 67 10.54 -10.15 18.85
CA PRO A 67 9.71 -9.15 19.54
C PRO A 67 9.36 -7.95 18.64
N TRP A 68 8.75 -8.19 17.48
CA TRP A 68 8.46 -7.17 16.47
C TRP A 68 7.62 -6.00 17.00
N ARG A 69 6.51 -6.31 17.69
CA ARG A 69 5.59 -5.31 18.23
C ARG A 69 6.23 -4.48 19.35
N GLU A 70 7.05 -5.10 20.19
CA GLU A 70 7.79 -4.42 21.25
C GLU A 70 8.81 -3.42 20.66
N LYS A 71 9.35 -3.73 19.47
CA LYS A 71 10.20 -2.84 18.68
C LYS A 71 9.40 -1.88 17.77
N GLY A 72 8.08 -1.81 17.96
CA GLY A 72 7.20 -0.91 17.20
C GLY A 72 7.08 -1.25 15.70
N LYS A 73 7.41 -2.47 15.28
CA LYS A 73 7.32 -2.87 13.86
C LYS A 73 5.92 -3.33 13.52
N THR A 74 5.40 -2.85 12.39
CA THR A 74 4.23 -3.48 11.76
C THR A 74 4.68 -4.64 10.90
N MET A 75 4.13 -5.82 11.15
CA MET A 75 4.52 -7.06 10.47
C MET A 75 3.53 -7.44 9.38
N SER A 76 4.04 -7.56 8.17
CA SER A 76 3.33 -8.03 7.00
C SER A 76 3.99 -9.29 6.43
N VAL A 77 3.22 -10.07 5.69
CA VAL A 77 3.73 -11.17 4.88
C VAL A 77 3.24 -10.97 3.46
N ARG A 78 4.17 -10.90 2.51
CA ARG A 78 3.82 -10.94 1.08
C ARG A 78 3.65 -12.40 0.69
N ILE A 79 2.40 -12.82 0.50
CA ILE A 79 2.05 -14.17 0.05
C ILE A 79 2.36 -14.34 -1.43
N ASN A 80 2.31 -15.57 -1.94
CA ASN A 80 2.39 -15.81 -3.38
C ASN A 80 1.15 -15.34 -4.14
N GLY A 81 1.29 -15.14 -5.46
CA GLY A 81 0.18 -14.79 -6.36
C GLY A 81 -0.94 -15.83 -6.37
N LEU A 82 -2.19 -15.35 -6.52
CA LEU A 82 -3.39 -16.18 -6.59
C LEU A 82 -3.40 -17.14 -7.80
N ASP A 83 -2.58 -16.86 -8.81
CA ASP A 83 -2.33 -17.69 -9.97
C ASP A 83 -1.35 -18.85 -9.71
N THR A 84 -0.84 -18.98 -8.49
CA THR A 84 0.12 -20.01 -8.09
C THR A 84 -0.47 -21.01 -7.09
N HIS A 85 0.08 -22.22 -7.05
CA HIS A 85 -0.36 -23.24 -6.08
C HIS A 85 0.20 -23.01 -4.66
N TRP A 86 1.01 -21.97 -4.43
CA TRP A 86 1.63 -21.69 -3.13
C TRP A 86 0.73 -20.86 -2.22
N MET A 87 0.02 -19.89 -2.80
CA MET A 87 -0.72 -18.85 -2.10
C MET A 87 -1.65 -19.38 -1.02
N TYR A 88 -2.47 -20.39 -1.33
CA TYR A 88 -3.45 -20.89 -0.37
C TYR A 88 -2.77 -21.46 0.87
N ARG A 89 -1.58 -22.07 0.72
CA ARG A 89 -0.81 -22.64 1.81
C ARG A 89 -0.10 -21.56 2.62
N ASP A 90 0.34 -20.49 1.97
CA ASP A 90 0.87 -19.30 2.64
C ASP A 90 -0.17 -18.71 3.59
N VAL A 91 -1.39 -18.46 3.10
CA VAL A 91 -2.47 -17.90 3.93
C VAL A 91 -2.86 -18.85 5.05
N VAL A 92 -3.10 -20.13 4.75
CA VAL A 92 -3.52 -21.11 5.76
C VAL A 92 -2.45 -21.27 6.85
N ASP A 93 -1.21 -21.62 6.48
CA ASP A 93 -0.21 -21.98 7.49
C ASP A 93 0.24 -20.76 8.29
N VAL A 94 0.43 -19.59 7.65
CA VAL A 94 0.88 -18.38 8.35
C VAL A 94 -0.20 -17.89 9.31
N VAL A 95 -1.46 -17.79 8.86
CA VAL A 95 -2.54 -17.29 9.71
C VAL A 95 -2.87 -18.29 10.82
N GLU A 96 -2.94 -19.59 10.53
CA GLU A 96 -3.24 -20.61 11.54
C GLU A 96 -2.17 -20.70 12.64
N GLN A 97 -0.89 -20.51 12.30
CA GLN A 97 0.22 -20.75 13.22
C GLN A 97 0.79 -19.48 13.85
N ALA A 98 0.65 -18.33 13.19
CA ALA A 98 1.27 -17.07 13.59
C ALA A 98 0.34 -15.84 13.43
N GLY A 99 -0.96 -16.02 13.16
CA GLY A 99 -1.90 -14.91 12.94
C GLY A 99 -2.08 -13.96 14.14
N GLU A 100 -1.76 -14.40 15.36
CA GLU A 100 -1.74 -13.53 16.55
C GLU A 100 -0.68 -12.44 16.48
N PHE A 101 0.42 -12.70 15.76
CA PHE A 101 1.60 -11.82 15.63
C PHE A 101 1.65 -11.08 14.30
N LEU A 102 0.77 -11.43 13.35
CA LEU A 102 0.71 -10.84 12.01
C LEU A 102 -0.20 -9.62 11.98
N ASP A 103 0.25 -8.52 11.39
CA ASP A 103 -0.56 -7.29 11.34
C ASP A 103 -1.27 -7.09 10.00
N THR A 104 -0.62 -7.42 8.89
CA THR A 104 -1.21 -7.36 7.55
C THR A 104 -0.74 -8.49 6.63
N ILE A 105 -1.47 -8.73 5.55
CA ILE A 105 -1.03 -9.57 4.43
C ILE A 105 -0.97 -8.69 3.18
N LEU A 106 0.18 -8.70 2.51
CA LEU A 106 0.36 -8.05 1.21
C LEU A 106 0.03 -9.06 0.09
N ILE A 107 -1.00 -8.77 -0.68
CA ILE A 107 -1.48 -9.58 -1.80
C ILE A 107 -0.80 -9.06 -3.08
N PRO A 108 0.06 -9.86 -3.73
CA PRO A 108 0.69 -9.46 -4.99
C PRO A 108 -0.30 -9.55 -6.15
N LYS A 109 -0.01 -8.83 -7.24
CA LYS A 109 -0.59 -9.02 -8.57
C LYS A 109 -2.12 -8.91 -8.62
N VAL A 110 -2.71 -8.15 -7.70
CA VAL A 110 -4.17 -7.96 -7.62
C VAL A 110 -4.69 -7.34 -8.92
N GLY A 111 -5.63 -8.04 -9.57
CA GLY A 111 -6.21 -7.62 -10.85
C GLY A 111 -7.65 -7.13 -10.73
N VAL A 112 -8.41 -7.72 -9.80
CA VAL A 112 -9.84 -7.42 -9.59
C VAL A 112 -10.20 -7.47 -8.10
N PRO A 113 -11.34 -6.87 -7.67
CA PRO A 113 -11.73 -6.87 -6.25
C PRO A 113 -11.98 -8.29 -5.68
N ALA A 114 -12.34 -9.24 -6.54
CA ALA A 114 -12.56 -10.63 -6.16
C ALA A 114 -11.28 -11.32 -5.64
N ASP A 115 -10.10 -10.86 -6.09
CA ASP A 115 -8.81 -11.38 -5.62
C ASP A 115 -8.63 -11.04 -4.14
N VAL A 116 -8.93 -9.78 -3.75
CA VAL A 116 -8.88 -9.32 -2.36
C VAL A 116 -9.93 -10.05 -1.51
N TYR A 117 -11.16 -10.21 -2.04
CA TYR A 117 -12.23 -10.92 -1.35
C TYR A 117 -11.87 -12.37 -1.02
N MET A 118 -11.19 -13.07 -1.93
CA MET A 118 -10.77 -14.45 -1.69
C MET A 118 -9.86 -14.55 -0.46
N VAL A 119 -8.86 -13.66 -0.37
CA VAL A 119 -7.92 -13.63 0.76
C VAL A 119 -8.62 -13.16 2.05
N GLU A 120 -9.47 -12.12 1.98
CA GLU A 120 -10.29 -11.66 3.12
C GLU A 120 -11.11 -12.81 3.72
N ALA A 121 -11.83 -13.56 2.87
CA ALA A 121 -12.69 -14.65 3.31
C ALA A 121 -11.89 -15.78 3.97
N MET A 122 -10.73 -16.16 3.40
CA MET A 122 -9.85 -17.16 4.00
C MET A 122 -9.33 -16.72 5.37
N VAL A 123 -8.78 -15.50 5.46
CA VAL A 123 -8.27 -14.94 6.71
C VAL A 123 -9.36 -14.87 7.77
N ALA A 124 -10.55 -14.40 7.42
CA ALA A 124 -11.68 -14.31 8.36
C ALA A 124 -12.10 -15.69 8.90
N GLN A 125 -12.24 -16.69 8.02
CA GLN A 125 -12.62 -18.05 8.42
C GLN A 125 -11.56 -18.72 9.31
N ILE A 126 -10.28 -18.55 8.98
CA ILE A 126 -9.19 -19.10 9.78
C ILE A 126 -9.16 -18.43 11.16
N ARG A 127 -9.28 -17.10 11.22
CA ARG A 127 -9.30 -16.36 12.48
C ARG A 127 -10.44 -16.80 13.38
N GLU A 128 -11.65 -16.93 12.83
CA GLU A 128 -12.81 -17.43 13.57
C GLU A 128 -12.59 -18.88 14.03
N GLY A 129 -12.11 -19.76 13.15
CA GLY A 129 -11.87 -21.18 13.45
C GLY A 129 -10.76 -21.44 14.49
N LYS A 130 -9.75 -20.56 14.56
CA LYS A 130 -8.64 -20.64 15.53
C LYS A 130 -8.84 -19.78 16.76
N GLY A 131 -9.86 -18.92 16.80
CA GLY A 131 -10.08 -17.97 17.89
C GLY A 131 -9.05 -16.83 17.94
N ILE A 132 -8.46 -16.45 16.79
CA ILE A 132 -7.44 -15.40 16.72
C ILE A 132 -8.11 -14.03 16.87
N ALA A 133 -7.95 -13.42 18.04
CA ALA A 133 -8.52 -12.11 18.36
C ALA A 133 -7.91 -10.97 17.53
N ASN A 134 -6.61 -11.08 17.21
CA ASN A 134 -5.89 -10.06 16.46
C ASN A 134 -6.49 -9.82 15.06
N GLU A 135 -6.75 -8.57 14.72
CA GLU A 135 -7.23 -8.18 13.38
C GLU A 135 -6.07 -8.08 12.39
N ILE A 136 -6.17 -8.89 11.34
CA ILE A 136 -5.20 -8.93 10.24
C ILE A 136 -5.77 -8.10 9.10
N GLY A 137 -5.10 -6.99 8.78
CA GLY A 137 -5.45 -6.15 7.64
C GLY A 137 -4.94 -6.72 6.32
N LEU A 138 -5.42 -6.19 5.20
CA LEU A 138 -4.92 -6.54 3.87
C LEU A 138 -4.27 -5.34 3.21
N GLU A 139 -3.27 -5.60 2.39
CA GLU A 139 -2.62 -4.65 1.51
C GLU A 139 -2.56 -5.25 0.10
N ALA A 140 -2.67 -4.43 -0.94
CA ALA A 140 -2.68 -4.92 -2.31
C ALA A 140 -1.61 -4.25 -3.16
N LEU A 141 -0.86 -5.07 -3.91
CA LEU A 141 0.16 -4.60 -4.83
C LEU A 141 -0.48 -4.38 -6.22
N ILE A 142 -0.55 -3.12 -6.63
CA ILE A 142 -0.99 -2.71 -7.96
C ILE A 142 0.23 -2.66 -8.87
N GLU A 143 0.47 -3.79 -9.53
CA GLU A 143 1.68 -4.01 -10.32
C GLU A 143 1.41 -4.60 -11.70
N THR A 144 0.16 -4.58 -12.14
CA THR A 144 -0.22 -5.06 -13.48
C THR A 144 -1.09 -4.04 -14.18
N ALA A 145 -1.13 -4.09 -15.52
CA ALA A 145 -2.05 -3.27 -16.30
C ALA A 145 -3.51 -3.53 -15.92
N LEU A 146 -3.86 -4.77 -15.57
CA LEU A 146 -5.21 -5.15 -15.14
C LEU A 146 -5.53 -4.55 -13.76
N GLY A 147 -4.62 -4.65 -12.79
CA GLY A 147 -4.79 -4.05 -11.47
C GLY A 147 -4.98 -2.54 -11.57
N MET A 148 -4.14 -1.87 -12.35
CA MET A 148 -4.28 -0.42 -12.59
C MET A 148 -5.58 -0.07 -13.31
N ALA A 149 -6.05 -0.91 -14.24
CA ALA A 149 -7.33 -0.68 -14.92
C ALA A 149 -8.54 -0.73 -13.98
N ASN A 150 -8.46 -1.52 -12.89
CA ASN A 150 -9.53 -1.73 -11.91
C ASN A 150 -9.24 -1.09 -10.53
N VAL A 151 -8.27 -0.19 -10.43
CA VAL A 151 -7.72 0.27 -9.14
C VAL A 151 -8.77 0.89 -8.21
N GLU A 152 -9.76 1.61 -8.75
CA GLU A 152 -10.84 2.20 -7.96
C GLU A 152 -11.79 1.13 -7.39
N ALA A 153 -12.05 0.08 -8.15
CA ALA A 153 -12.88 -1.03 -7.69
C ALA A 153 -12.14 -1.86 -6.64
N ILE A 154 -10.84 -2.07 -6.81
CA ILE A 154 -9.98 -2.77 -5.85
C ILE A 154 -9.90 -1.97 -4.54
N ALA A 155 -9.73 -0.66 -4.63
CA ALA A 155 -9.66 0.22 -3.46
C ALA A 155 -10.94 0.22 -2.61
N ALA A 156 -12.09 -0.14 -3.20
CA ALA A 156 -13.35 -0.28 -2.48
C ALA A 156 -13.50 -1.63 -1.73
N ALA A 157 -12.50 -2.52 -1.81
CA ALA A 157 -12.54 -3.81 -1.12
C ALA A 157 -12.54 -3.66 0.41
N ARG A 158 -13.13 -4.64 1.08
CA ARG A 158 -13.22 -4.67 2.55
C ARG A 158 -11.87 -5.03 3.18
N ASN A 159 -11.64 -4.53 4.39
CA ASN A 159 -10.46 -4.83 5.20
C ASN A 159 -9.11 -4.50 4.53
N LEU A 160 -9.14 -3.75 3.44
CA LEU A 160 -7.97 -3.27 2.74
C LEU A 160 -7.49 -1.97 3.41
N GLU A 161 -6.20 -1.87 3.67
CA GLU A 161 -5.60 -0.75 4.37
C GLU A 161 -4.68 0.10 3.48
N ALA A 162 -4.02 -0.51 2.51
CA ALA A 162 -3.08 0.16 1.61
C ALA A 162 -3.07 -0.43 0.20
N LEU A 163 -2.73 0.43 -0.77
CA LEU A 163 -2.29 0.01 -2.11
C LEU A 163 -0.83 0.39 -2.32
N HIS A 164 -0.08 -0.51 -2.95
CA HIS A 164 1.33 -0.34 -3.25
C HIS A 164 1.54 -0.30 -4.76
N PHE A 165 2.39 0.58 -5.26
CA PHE A 165 2.71 0.64 -6.68
C PHE A 165 3.92 -0.23 -7.04
N GLY A 166 3.70 -1.45 -7.54
CA GLY A 166 4.78 -2.35 -7.95
C GLY A 166 5.35 -1.98 -9.32
N VAL A 167 6.30 -1.02 -9.34
CA VAL A 167 6.77 -0.39 -10.58
C VAL A 167 7.45 -1.36 -11.59
N ALA A 168 8.18 -2.37 -11.11
CA ALA A 168 8.93 -3.30 -11.97
C ALA A 168 7.98 -4.21 -12.76
N ASP A 169 7.11 -4.93 -12.07
CA ASP A 169 6.12 -5.80 -12.69
C ASP A 169 5.07 -5.01 -13.47
N PHE A 170 4.77 -3.78 -13.05
CA PHE A 170 3.90 -2.90 -13.82
C PHE A 170 4.54 -2.52 -15.16
N ALA A 171 5.83 -2.19 -15.15
CA ALA A 171 6.59 -1.94 -16.36
C ALA A 171 6.60 -3.17 -17.28
N ALA A 172 6.83 -4.37 -16.73
CA ALA A 172 6.79 -5.63 -17.48
C ALA A 172 5.40 -5.91 -18.08
N SER A 173 4.33 -5.78 -17.28
CA SER A 173 2.95 -5.97 -17.68
C SER A 173 2.53 -5.04 -18.82
N ARG A 174 2.96 -3.77 -18.77
CA ARG A 174 2.72 -2.78 -19.84
C ARG A 174 3.66 -2.92 -21.04
N ARG A 175 4.69 -3.76 -20.96
CA ARG A 175 5.80 -3.82 -21.93
C ARG A 175 6.50 -2.47 -22.10
N SER A 176 6.67 -1.75 -20.99
CA SER A 176 7.40 -0.48 -20.97
C SER A 176 8.87 -0.73 -21.36
N ARG A 177 9.50 0.20 -22.08
CA ARG A 177 10.91 0.09 -22.47
C ARG A 177 11.82 0.47 -21.30
N THR A 178 11.99 -0.44 -20.35
CA THR A 178 12.92 -0.33 -19.22
C THR A 178 13.40 -1.71 -18.78
N VAL A 179 14.60 -1.78 -18.21
CA VAL A 179 15.18 -2.98 -17.57
C VAL A 179 15.68 -2.67 -16.16
N VAL A 180 15.32 -1.51 -15.62
CA VAL A 180 15.63 -1.06 -14.27
C VAL A 180 14.35 -0.94 -13.44
N ILE A 181 14.47 -1.14 -12.13
CA ILE A 181 13.34 -1.03 -11.20
C ILE A 181 13.15 0.44 -10.80
N GLY A 182 12.10 1.06 -11.34
CA GLY A 182 11.81 2.48 -11.11
C GLY A 182 12.66 3.39 -11.99
N GLY A 183 12.91 4.62 -11.52
CA GLY A 183 13.69 5.62 -12.25
C GLY A 183 12.95 6.23 -13.45
N LEU A 184 13.57 7.22 -14.07
CA LEU A 184 13.04 7.89 -15.26
C LEU A 184 13.73 7.37 -16.53
N ASN A 185 13.06 7.47 -17.66
CA ASN A 185 13.62 7.12 -18.96
C ASN A 185 13.98 8.41 -19.73
N PRO A 186 15.24 8.60 -20.17
CA PRO A 186 15.66 9.79 -20.92
C PRO A 186 14.87 10.04 -22.22
N ASP A 187 14.33 8.99 -22.84
CA ASP A 187 13.51 9.09 -24.06
C ASP A 187 12.10 9.65 -23.78
N TYR A 188 11.74 9.85 -22.51
CA TYR A 188 10.46 10.41 -22.09
C TYR A 188 10.70 11.64 -21.19
N PRO A 189 10.43 12.87 -21.67
CA PRO A 189 10.77 14.11 -20.96
C PRO A 189 9.93 14.39 -19.70
N GLY A 190 9.09 13.45 -19.26
CA GLY A 190 8.23 13.57 -18.08
C GLY A 190 8.42 12.42 -17.09
N ASP A 191 7.62 12.41 -16.03
CA ASP A 191 7.56 11.26 -15.14
C ASP A 191 6.67 10.18 -15.74
N GLN A 192 7.30 9.12 -16.27
CA GLN A 192 6.62 7.99 -16.91
C GLN A 192 5.68 7.21 -15.97
N TRP A 193 5.76 7.45 -14.66
CA TRP A 193 4.93 6.82 -13.62
C TRP A 193 3.81 7.72 -13.12
N HIS A 194 3.82 9.02 -13.47
CA HIS A 194 2.89 10.01 -12.94
C HIS A 194 1.43 9.56 -13.01
N ALA A 195 0.95 9.16 -14.18
CA ALA A 195 -0.45 8.76 -14.37
C ALA A 195 -0.85 7.52 -13.57
N ALA A 196 0.10 6.60 -13.30
CA ALA A 196 -0.17 5.39 -12.52
C ALA A 196 -0.24 5.70 -11.02
N ILE A 197 0.74 6.45 -10.51
CA ILE A 197 0.80 6.84 -9.09
C ILE A 197 -0.37 7.77 -8.76
N ASP A 198 -0.64 8.78 -9.58
CA ASP A 198 -1.75 9.73 -9.36
C ASP A 198 -3.12 9.03 -9.32
N ARG A 199 -3.37 8.10 -10.24
CA ARG A 199 -4.60 7.31 -10.25
C ARG A 199 -4.73 6.42 -9.02
N MET A 200 -3.65 5.76 -8.61
CA MET A 200 -3.62 4.93 -7.40
C MET A 200 -3.85 5.79 -6.15
N VAL A 201 -3.19 6.94 -6.02
CA VAL A 201 -3.39 7.84 -4.89
C VAL A 201 -4.84 8.34 -4.85
N THR A 202 -5.40 8.74 -5.99
CA THR A 202 -6.81 9.15 -6.08
C THR A 202 -7.74 8.03 -5.58
N ALA A 203 -7.51 6.79 -6.01
CA ALA A 203 -8.28 5.64 -5.53
C ALA A 203 -8.11 5.43 -4.01
N CYS A 204 -6.87 5.44 -3.50
CA CYS A 204 -6.60 5.30 -2.07
C CYS A 204 -7.32 6.37 -1.25
N ARG A 205 -7.18 7.65 -1.63
CA ARG A 205 -7.80 8.77 -0.90
C ARG A 205 -9.32 8.79 -1.00
N ALA A 206 -9.89 8.28 -2.10
CA ALA A 206 -11.33 8.13 -2.24
C ALA A 206 -11.92 7.11 -1.26
N TYR A 207 -11.18 6.05 -0.94
CA TYR A 207 -11.66 4.92 -0.10
C TYR A 207 -10.97 4.81 1.26
N GLY A 208 -10.18 5.82 1.67
CA GLY A 208 -9.56 5.88 2.99
C GLY A 208 -8.36 4.95 3.17
N LEU A 209 -7.66 4.61 2.08
CA LEU A 209 -6.47 3.76 2.09
C LEU A 209 -5.18 4.58 2.10
N ARG A 210 -4.10 3.95 2.56
CA ARG A 210 -2.74 4.46 2.37
C ARG A 210 -2.28 4.18 0.93
N ALA A 211 -1.54 5.11 0.34
CA ALA A 211 -0.90 4.93 -0.96
C ALA A 211 0.60 4.82 -0.73
N ILE A 212 1.21 3.71 -1.16
CA ILE A 212 2.62 3.42 -0.92
C ILE A 212 3.34 3.27 -2.25
N ASP A 213 4.47 3.96 -2.41
CA ASP A 213 5.31 3.80 -3.59
C ASP A 213 6.19 2.55 -3.47
N GLY A 214 6.40 1.83 -4.57
CA GLY A 214 7.11 0.56 -4.55
C GLY A 214 8.63 0.68 -4.63
N PRO A 215 9.33 -0.35 -5.11
CA PRO A 215 10.77 -0.46 -5.01
C PRO A 215 11.51 0.52 -5.93
N PHE A 216 12.77 0.78 -5.59
CA PHE A 216 13.73 1.48 -6.45
C PHE A 216 15.04 0.69 -6.47
N GLY A 217 15.46 0.26 -7.65
CA GLY A 217 16.48 -0.78 -7.82
C GLY A 217 17.93 -0.31 -7.74
N ASP A 218 18.22 0.97 -7.97
CA ASP A 218 19.59 1.44 -7.95
C ASP A 218 19.99 1.90 -6.54
N PHE A 219 20.59 0.99 -5.78
CA PHE A 219 21.03 1.27 -4.40
C PHE A 219 22.25 2.20 -4.34
N ASN A 220 22.95 2.40 -5.45
CA ASN A 220 24.13 3.27 -5.52
C ASN A 220 23.77 4.74 -5.79
N SER A 221 22.49 5.03 -6.07
CA SER A 221 21.99 6.36 -6.42
C SER A 221 20.98 6.86 -5.37
N PRO A 222 21.43 7.22 -4.14
CA PRO A 222 20.54 7.70 -3.09
C PRO A 222 19.79 8.98 -3.47
N GLU A 223 20.40 9.85 -4.27
CA GLU A 223 19.76 11.06 -4.77
C GLU A 223 18.54 10.75 -5.66
N ASP A 224 18.66 9.76 -6.54
CA ASP A 224 17.55 9.34 -7.41
C ASP A 224 16.43 8.64 -6.63
N TYR A 225 16.78 7.88 -5.59
CA TYR A 225 15.80 7.35 -4.65
C TYR A 225 15.00 8.50 -3.99
N VAL A 226 15.71 9.51 -3.47
CA VAL A 226 15.09 10.68 -2.82
C VAL A 226 14.23 11.46 -3.81
N HIS A 227 14.69 11.65 -5.06
CA HIS A 227 13.89 12.31 -6.09
C HIS A 227 12.62 11.52 -6.41
N ALA A 228 12.69 10.19 -6.53
CA ALA A 228 11.51 9.35 -6.73
C ALA A 228 10.54 9.43 -5.55
N ALA A 229 11.06 9.31 -4.31
CA ALA A 229 10.28 9.41 -3.09
C ALA A 229 9.57 10.77 -2.98
N LYS A 230 10.27 11.88 -3.25
CA LYS A 230 9.69 13.23 -3.21
C LYS A 230 8.57 13.40 -4.24
N ARG A 231 8.73 12.88 -5.46
CA ARG A 231 7.65 12.92 -6.47
C ARG A 231 6.42 12.16 -6.00
N ALA A 232 6.58 10.97 -5.42
CA ALA A 232 5.48 10.20 -4.86
C ALA A 232 4.82 10.89 -3.65
N ALA A 233 5.60 11.43 -2.72
CA ALA A 233 5.12 12.16 -1.54
C ALA A 233 4.26 13.38 -1.94
N VAL A 234 4.70 14.15 -2.93
CA VAL A 234 3.96 15.31 -3.46
C VAL A 234 2.61 14.91 -4.05
N LEU A 235 2.51 13.74 -4.69
CA LEU A 235 1.25 13.22 -5.21
C LEU A 235 0.32 12.71 -4.11
N GLY A 236 0.84 12.45 -2.91
CA GLY A 236 0.07 12.02 -1.73
C GLY A 236 0.32 10.59 -1.28
N CYS A 237 1.40 9.94 -1.74
CA CYS A 237 1.88 8.70 -1.12
C CYS A 237 2.39 8.96 0.31
N GLU A 238 2.21 7.97 1.20
CA GLU A 238 2.60 8.05 2.62
C GLU A 238 3.93 7.37 2.93
N GLY A 239 4.46 6.61 1.98
CA GLY A 239 5.71 5.91 2.15
C GLY A 239 6.25 5.33 0.87
N LYS A 240 7.43 4.72 0.99
CA LYS A 240 8.08 4.01 -0.10
C LYS A 240 8.78 2.75 0.39
N TRP A 241 8.83 1.75 -0.47
CA TRP A 241 9.60 0.54 -0.21
C TRP A 241 11.11 0.81 -0.09
N ALA A 242 11.73 0.14 0.87
CA ALA A 242 13.15 -0.06 0.98
C ALA A 242 13.45 -1.52 0.62
N ILE A 243 14.26 -1.75 -0.41
CA ILE A 243 14.76 -3.09 -0.78
C ILE A 243 16.25 -3.26 -0.45
N HIS A 244 16.85 -2.21 0.11
CA HIS A 244 18.18 -2.22 0.70
C HIS A 244 18.17 -1.36 1.98
N PRO A 245 18.88 -1.74 3.06
CA PRO A 245 18.85 -1.01 4.34
C PRO A 245 19.19 0.48 4.25
N SER A 246 20.05 0.89 3.31
CA SER A 246 20.40 2.30 3.09
C SER A 246 19.22 3.18 2.67
N GLN A 247 18.13 2.59 2.17
CA GLN A 247 16.96 3.33 1.71
C GLN A 247 16.00 3.68 2.86
N ILE A 248 16.14 3.04 4.02
CA ILE A 248 15.22 3.21 5.17
C ILE A 248 15.24 4.65 5.68
N ALA A 249 16.44 5.18 5.97
CA ALA A 249 16.59 6.56 6.43
C ALA A 249 16.09 7.57 5.38
N LEU A 250 16.40 7.33 4.10
CA LEU A 250 15.95 8.20 3.00
C LEU A 250 14.42 8.26 2.89
N ALA A 251 13.74 7.12 3.03
CA ALA A 251 12.29 7.07 3.04
C ALA A 251 11.72 7.76 4.29
N ASN A 252 12.23 7.44 5.47
CA ASN A 252 11.80 8.07 6.72
C ASN A 252 11.93 9.59 6.67
N ASP A 253 13.02 10.13 6.11
CA ASP A 253 13.25 11.57 5.98
C ASP A 253 12.25 12.22 5.00
N VAL A 254 12.03 11.61 3.84
CA VAL A 254 11.13 12.20 2.81
C VAL A 254 9.66 12.16 3.22
N PHE A 255 9.22 11.09 3.88
CA PHE A 255 7.83 10.91 4.28
C PHE A 255 7.52 11.39 5.70
N SER A 256 8.50 11.97 6.40
CA SER A 256 8.25 12.73 7.63
C SER A 256 8.03 14.21 7.29
N PRO A 257 6.92 14.84 7.72
CA PRO A 257 6.72 16.26 7.51
C PRO A 257 7.84 17.09 8.18
N PRO A 258 8.44 18.08 7.48
CA PRO A 258 9.46 18.94 8.07
C PRO A 258 8.94 19.68 9.31
N PRO A 259 9.76 19.90 10.36
CA PRO A 259 9.32 20.59 11.58
C PRO A 259 8.68 21.96 11.32
N ALA A 260 9.24 22.74 10.40
CA ALA A 260 8.69 24.03 10.01
C ALA A 260 7.29 23.94 9.38
N GLU A 261 6.99 22.86 8.65
CA GLU A 261 5.66 22.62 8.09
C GLU A 261 4.66 22.22 9.18
N VAL A 262 5.08 21.40 10.15
CA VAL A 262 4.27 21.02 11.31
C VAL A 262 3.94 22.24 12.17
N ASP A 263 4.93 23.08 12.47
CA ASP A 263 4.73 24.31 13.24
C ASP A 263 3.77 25.27 12.54
N ARG A 264 3.95 25.45 11.22
CA ARG A 264 3.04 26.28 10.42
C ARG A 264 1.63 25.68 10.41
N ALA A 265 1.48 24.37 10.28
CA ALA A 265 0.18 23.70 10.32
C ALA A 265 -0.52 23.90 11.68
N ARG A 266 0.19 23.73 12.80
CA ARG A 266 -0.33 24.00 14.14
C ARG A 266 -0.76 25.46 14.33
N ARG A 267 0.00 26.42 13.78
CA ARG A 267 -0.36 27.85 13.77
C ARG A 267 -1.62 28.14 12.95
N ILE A 268 -1.79 27.49 11.79
CA ILE A 268 -3.00 27.62 10.96
C ILE A 268 -4.24 27.16 11.73
N ILE A 269 -4.18 25.98 12.34
CA ILE A 269 -5.29 25.41 13.13
C ILE A 269 -5.66 26.36 14.29
N LYS A 270 -4.66 26.84 15.03
CA LYS A 270 -4.89 27.78 16.13
C LYS A 270 -5.54 29.10 15.66
N ALA A 271 -5.02 29.71 14.60
CA ALA A 271 -5.53 30.98 14.09
C ALA A 271 -6.99 30.85 13.58
N LEU A 272 -7.35 29.72 12.98
CA LEU A 272 -8.72 29.46 12.53
C LEU A 272 -9.67 29.18 13.70
N ALA A 273 -9.23 28.47 14.73
CA ALA A 273 -10.02 28.29 15.96
C ALA A 273 -10.32 29.62 16.66
N GLU A 274 -9.33 30.53 16.74
CA GLU A 274 -9.50 31.89 17.27
C GLU A 274 -10.47 32.73 16.43
N ALA A 275 -10.38 32.64 15.10
CA ALA A 275 -11.30 33.33 14.20
C ALA A 275 -12.74 32.78 14.30
N ALA A 276 -12.89 31.46 14.40
CA ALA A 276 -14.20 30.82 14.58
C ALA A 276 -14.86 31.24 15.89
N ALA A 277 -14.10 31.36 16.99
CA ALA A 277 -14.59 31.88 18.26
C ALA A 277 -15.10 33.34 18.17
N GLN A 278 -14.61 34.11 17.19
CA GLN A 278 -15.06 35.47 16.88
C GLN A 278 -16.17 35.51 15.81
N GLY A 279 -16.71 34.36 15.40
CA GLY A 279 -17.73 34.27 14.35
C GLY A 279 -17.22 34.51 12.93
N LYS A 280 -15.90 34.41 12.69
CA LYS A 280 -15.27 34.59 11.37
C LYS A 280 -14.96 33.24 10.73
N GLY A 281 -15.25 33.08 9.44
CA GLY A 281 -14.96 31.85 8.68
C GLY A 281 -13.58 31.79 8.02
N ALA A 282 -12.78 32.84 8.16
CA ALA A 282 -11.42 32.94 7.61
C ALA A 282 -10.54 33.77 8.53
N ALA A 283 -9.24 33.50 8.48
CA ALA A 283 -8.22 34.24 9.21
C ALA A 283 -7.08 34.68 8.27
N SER A 284 -6.17 35.52 8.76
CA SER A 284 -4.94 35.88 8.06
C SER A 284 -3.75 35.41 8.88
N LEU A 285 -2.84 34.66 8.26
CA LEU A 285 -1.59 34.21 8.85
C LEU A 285 -0.44 34.48 7.88
N ASP A 286 0.62 35.12 8.36
CA ASP A 286 1.81 35.46 7.57
C ASP A 286 1.47 36.19 6.24
N GLY A 287 0.47 37.09 6.30
CA GLY A 287 0.01 37.88 5.15
C GLY A 287 -0.83 37.10 4.11
N ARG A 288 -1.22 35.85 4.40
CA ARG A 288 -2.09 35.04 3.53
C ARG A 288 -3.42 34.71 4.21
N MET A 289 -4.48 34.74 3.42
CA MET A 289 -5.80 34.27 3.86
C MET A 289 -5.76 32.74 4.05
N ILE A 290 -6.29 32.30 5.18
CA ILE A 290 -6.50 30.89 5.52
C ILE A 290 -7.97 30.66 5.81
N ASP A 291 -8.44 29.47 5.44
CA ASP A 291 -9.84 29.07 5.46
C ASP A 291 -9.99 27.60 5.91
N ALA A 292 -11.22 27.08 5.88
CA ALA A 292 -11.51 25.69 6.23
C ALA A 292 -10.81 24.65 5.32
N ALA A 293 -10.34 25.02 4.11
CA ALA A 293 -9.51 24.14 3.30
C ALA A 293 -8.07 24.10 3.82
N SER A 294 -7.55 25.26 4.22
CA SER A 294 -6.24 25.41 4.85
C SER A 294 -6.15 24.63 6.17
N GLU A 295 -7.21 24.65 6.98
CA GLU A 295 -7.30 23.84 8.21
C GLU A 295 -7.17 22.34 7.93
N ARG A 296 -7.88 21.83 6.93
CA ARG A 296 -7.84 20.41 6.56
C ARG A 296 -6.46 19.98 6.08
N MET A 297 -5.80 20.81 5.26
CA MET A 297 -4.43 20.54 4.83
C MET A 297 -3.47 20.53 6.03
N ALA A 298 -3.60 21.50 6.94
CA ALA A 298 -2.81 21.55 8.16
C ALA A 298 -3.06 20.34 9.06
N GLN A 299 -4.31 19.91 9.21
CA GLN A 299 -4.67 18.75 10.02
C GLN A 299 -4.04 17.47 9.48
N ASN A 300 -3.97 17.28 8.16
CA ASN A 300 -3.29 16.13 7.58
C ASN A 300 -1.81 16.07 8.00
N VAL A 301 -1.10 17.20 7.94
CA VAL A 301 0.31 17.31 8.33
C VAL A 301 0.48 16.99 9.82
N VAL A 302 -0.35 17.59 10.69
CA VAL A 302 -0.27 17.38 12.14
C VAL A 302 -0.61 15.94 12.51
N THR A 303 -1.65 15.35 11.91
CA THR A 303 -2.02 13.96 12.17
C THR A 303 -0.90 12.98 11.83
N VAL A 304 -0.17 13.19 10.73
CA VAL A 304 0.99 12.37 10.39
C VAL A 304 2.14 12.58 11.38
N ALA A 305 2.46 13.84 11.69
CA ALA A 305 3.54 14.17 12.64
C ALA A 305 3.30 13.59 14.03
N ASP A 306 2.07 13.72 14.56
CA ASP A 306 1.70 13.19 15.86
C ASP A 306 1.72 11.65 15.88
N ALA A 307 1.31 11.00 14.78
CA ALA A 307 1.38 9.54 14.66
C ALA A 307 2.83 9.03 14.64
N ILE A 308 3.74 9.74 13.96
CA ILE A 308 5.18 9.44 13.96
C ILE A 308 5.76 9.63 15.37
N ALA A 309 5.44 10.74 16.03
CA ALA A 309 5.93 11.03 17.37
C ALA A 309 5.46 9.99 18.41
N ALA A 310 4.21 9.54 18.31
CA ALA A 310 3.66 8.50 19.20
C ALA A 310 4.33 7.12 19.03
N LYS A 311 5.08 6.91 17.94
CA LYS A 311 5.82 5.67 17.67
C LYS A 311 7.28 5.75 18.14
N ALA A 312 7.84 6.94 18.26
CA ALA A 312 9.21 7.09 18.73
C ALA A 312 9.33 6.50 20.15
N PRO A 313 10.35 5.68 20.44
CA PRO A 313 10.69 5.36 21.82
C PRO A 313 10.93 6.66 22.60
N ASP A 314 10.57 6.71 23.88
CA ASP A 314 10.90 7.84 24.76
C ASP A 314 12.44 8.01 24.86
N ASP A 315 13.05 8.70 23.91
CA ASP A 315 14.40 9.25 24.02
C ASP A 315 14.29 10.67 24.61
N ASP A 316 13.78 10.76 25.83
CA ASP A 316 13.93 11.96 26.66
C ASP A 316 14.99 11.68 27.76
N PRO A 317 16.24 12.14 27.59
CA PRO A 317 17.28 11.98 28.61
C PRO A 317 17.03 12.82 29.88
N GLU A 318 15.98 13.66 29.94
CA GLU A 318 15.68 14.49 31.12
C GLU A 318 14.49 14.01 31.98
N ARG A 319 13.78 12.93 31.61
CA ARG A 319 12.76 12.33 32.49
C ARG A 319 13.31 11.24 33.40
N GLY A 320 14.36 11.58 34.14
CA GLY A 320 14.84 10.80 35.28
C GLY A 320 14.11 11.17 36.57
N GLY A 321 13.26 10.26 37.07
CA GLY A 321 12.91 10.19 38.49
C GLY A 321 11.81 11.14 39.01
N GLY A 322 10.55 10.83 38.68
CA GLY A 322 9.41 11.34 39.43
C GLY A 322 8.52 10.17 39.86
N SER A 323 8.68 9.71 41.11
CA SER A 323 7.84 8.68 41.71
C SER A 323 6.39 9.14 41.75
N ILE A 324 5.48 8.32 41.21
CA ILE A 324 4.04 8.46 41.47
C ILE A 324 3.82 7.98 42.92
N PRO A 325 3.31 8.83 43.84
CA PRO A 325 2.98 8.35 45.17
C PRO A 325 1.73 7.47 45.10
N ALA A 326 1.80 6.29 45.71
CA ALA A 326 0.65 5.41 45.89
C ALA A 326 -0.45 6.11 46.70
N PRO A 327 -1.74 5.90 46.38
CA PRO A 327 -2.82 6.45 47.17
C PRO A 327 -2.90 5.74 48.53
N SER A 328 -2.84 6.53 49.61
CA SER A 328 -3.05 6.11 50.99
C SER A 328 -4.50 5.69 51.22
N ALA A 329 -4.69 4.57 51.92
CA ALA A 329 -5.96 4.12 52.46
C ALA A 329 -6.46 5.03 53.60
N GLU A 330 -7.75 4.88 53.94
CA GLU A 330 -8.58 5.61 54.94
C GLU A 330 -9.31 6.85 54.34
N ASP A 331 -10.62 7.08 54.49
CA ASP A 331 -11.70 6.40 55.21
C ASP A 331 -13.08 6.88 54.68
N THR A 332 -14.05 5.98 54.80
CA THR A 332 -15.52 6.14 54.96
C THR A 332 -16.44 7.00 54.05
N THR A 333 -17.48 6.27 53.60
CA THR A 333 -18.94 6.59 53.60
C THR A 333 -19.50 7.66 52.66
N GLN A 334 -19.89 7.24 51.44
CA GLN A 334 -21.19 7.64 50.86
C GLN A 334 -21.83 6.47 50.11
N THR A 335 -23.06 6.15 50.50
CA THR A 335 -23.94 5.14 49.92
C THR A 335 -24.67 5.78 48.73
N GLU A 336 -24.52 5.22 47.53
CA GLU A 336 -25.37 5.56 46.37
C GLU A 336 -26.27 4.38 45.97
N PRO A 337 -27.52 4.64 45.54
CA PRO A 337 -28.53 3.60 45.37
C PRO A 337 -28.37 2.83 44.05
N ALA A 338 -28.62 1.52 44.13
CA ALA A 338 -28.62 0.60 42.99
C ALA A 338 -29.72 0.95 41.97
N LEU A 339 -29.31 1.22 40.73
CA LEU A 339 -30.20 1.28 39.58
C LEU A 339 -30.42 -0.13 39.00
N PRO A 340 -31.65 -0.53 38.65
CA PRO A 340 -31.95 -1.91 38.29
C PRO A 340 -31.52 -2.25 36.86
N VAL A 341 -30.80 -3.37 36.73
CA VAL A 341 -30.46 -4.01 35.46
C VAL A 341 -31.73 -4.58 34.81
N ARG A 342 -32.10 -4.07 33.63
CA ARG A 342 -33.18 -4.65 32.80
C ARG A 342 -32.59 -5.58 31.73
N PRO A 343 -33.17 -6.77 31.51
CA PRO A 343 -32.72 -7.69 30.47
C PRO A 343 -33.12 -7.20 29.07
N LEU A 344 -32.17 -7.26 28.13
CA LEU A 344 -32.38 -7.00 26.71
C LEU A 344 -33.34 -8.05 26.11
N ARG A 345 -34.56 -7.62 25.78
CA ARG A 345 -35.49 -8.41 24.95
C ARG A 345 -35.04 -8.37 23.50
N CYS A 346 -34.86 -9.56 22.91
CA CYS A 346 -34.72 -9.77 21.47
C CYS A 346 -36.00 -9.33 20.75
N VAL A 347 -35.95 -8.19 20.04
CA VAL A 347 -37.03 -7.75 19.15
C VAL A 347 -36.76 -8.31 17.75
N ARG A 348 -37.42 -9.42 17.40
CA ARG A 348 -37.50 -9.89 16.00
C ARG A 348 -38.30 -8.88 15.18
N ARG A 349 -37.61 -8.06 14.39
CA ARG A 349 -38.23 -7.22 13.36
C ARG A 349 -38.63 -8.11 12.17
N ARG A 350 -39.93 -8.39 12.03
CA ARG A 350 -40.49 -9.01 10.82
C ARG A 350 -40.50 -7.97 9.70
N GLU A 351 -39.57 -8.06 8.76
CA GLU A 351 -39.72 -7.37 7.47
C GLU A 351 -40.73 -8.13 6.61
N ARG A 352 -41.86 -7.47 6.30
CA ARG A 352 -42.80 -7.92 5.28
C ARG A 352 -42.33 -7.40 3.93
N SER A 353 -41.82 -8.29 3.09
CA SER A 353 -41.50 -8.03 1.69
C SER A 353 -42.80 -7.74 0.90
N ARG A 354 -42.94 -6.51 0.38
CA ARG A 354 -43.93 -6.19 -0.67
C ARG A 354 -43.27 -6.42 -2.03
N LEU A 355 -43.46 -7.61 -2.61
CA LEU A 355 -43.13 -7.88 -4.01
C LEU A 355 -44.29 -7.43 -4.90
N ALA A 356 -44.06 -6.36 -5.66
CA ALA A 356 -44.94 -5.94 -6.75
C ALA A 356 -44.80 -6.92 -7.92
N ARG A 357 -45.93 -7.53 -8.32
CA ARG A 357 -46.02 -8.41 -9.50
C ARG A 357 -45.93 -7.57 -10.77
N VAL A 358 -44.82 -7.68 -11.50
CA VAL A 358 -44.78 -7.33 -12.93
C VAL A 358 -45.09 -8.60 -13.72
N ARG A 359 -46.27 -8.63 -14.36
CA ARG A 359 -46.66 -9.69 -15.30
C ARG A 359 -46.03 -9.41 -16.66
N THR A 360 -45.05 -10.19 -17.07
CA THR A 360 -44.63 -10.29 -18.48
C THR A 360 -45.20 -11.56 -19.10
N ARG A 361 -45.94 -11.40 -20.20
CA ARG A 361 -46.56 -12.46 -20.99
C ARG A 361 -45.49 -13.23 -21.76
N ILE A 362 -45.47 -14.55 -21.62
CA ILE A 362 -44.71 -15.48 -22.47
C ILE A 362 -45.63 -15.96 -23.60
N PRO A 363 -45.27 -15.83 -24.89
CA PRO A 363 -45.91 -16.58 -25.96
C PRO A 363 -45.19 -17.92 -26.19
N GLN A 364 -45.96 -18.99 -26.25
CA GLN A 364 -45.51 -20.35 -26.52
C GLN A 364 -45.28 -20.64 -28.02
N ARG A 365 -44.22 -21.44 -28.27
CA ARG A 365 -44.05 -22.50 -29.29
C ARG A 365 -43.90 -22.12 -30.78
N ARG A 366 -42.73 -22.48 -31.33
CA ARG A 366 -42.57 -23.28 -32.57
C ARG A 366 -41.39 -24.29 -32.42
N LYS A 367 -41.46 -25.35 -33.22
CA LYS A 367 -40.94 -26.73 -33.09
C LYS A 367 -39.42 -26.91 -33.37
N PRO A 368 -38.84 -28.10 -33.05
CA PRO A 368 -37.39 -28.31 -32.92
C PRO A 368 -36.73 -28.75 -34.23
N TRP A 369 -35.45 -28.43 -34.40
CA TRP A 369 -34.57 -29.04 -35.39
C TRP A 369 -33.55 -29.94 -34.68
N THR A 370 -33.63 -31.23 -34.96
CA THR A 370 -32.65 -32.26 -34.63
C THR A 370 -31.61 -32.35 -35.75
N PHE A 371 -30.33 -32.41 -35.40
CA PHE A 371 -29.32 -33.06 -36.24
C PHE A 371 -28.38 -33.87 -35.36
N THR A 372 -28.27 -35.16 -35.67
CA THR A 372 -27.43 -36.16 -35.05
C THR A 372 -26.15 -36.38 -35.87
N ASN A 373 -25.01 -36.27 -35.18
CA ASN A 373 -23.88 -37.22 -35.09
C ASN A 373 -23.03 -37.65 -36.31
N THR A 374 -21.74 -37.89 -36.01
CA THR A 374 -20.68 -38.65 -36.73
C THR A 374 -20.02 -37.98 -37.95
N ARG A 375 -18.70 -37.97 -38.20
CA ARG A 375 -17.50 -38.77 -37.77
C ARG A 375 -16.20 -37.99 -38.20
N PRO A 376 -14.95 -38.50 -38.05
CA PRO A 376 -13.75 -37.71 -37.73
C PRO A 376 -12.69 -37.67 -38.85
N ARG A 377 -11.44 -37.31 -38.48
CA ARG A 377 -10.11 -37.58 -39.11
C ARG A 377 -9.52 -36.52 -40.07
N LYS A 378 -8.41 -35.88 -39.69
CA LYS A 378 -7.02 -36.22 -40.11
C LYS A 378 -5.99 -35.16 -39.69
N SER A 379 -4.98 -35.62 -38.96
CA SER A 379 -3.61 -35.09 -38.86
C SER A 379 -2.85 -35.26 -40.18
N LEU A 380 -1.82 -34.43 -40.43
CA LEU A 380 -0.53 -34.65 -41.13
C LEU A 380 0.12 -33.27 -41.48
N PRO A 381 1.44 -33.14 -41.80
CA PRO A 381 2.57 -33.10 -40.87
C PRO A 381 3.52 -31.89 -41.09
N ASN A 382 4.58 -31.84 -40.28
CA ASN A 382 5.78 -31.00 -40.44
C ASN A 382 6.32 -30.88 -41.87
N SER A 383 6.69 -29.67 -42.27
CA SER A 383 7.81 -29.44 -43.20
C SER A 383 8.50 -28.12 -42.91
N ALA A 384 9.78 -28.21 -42.60
CA ALA A 384 10.72 -27.11 -42.51
C ALA A 384 10.81 -26.35 -43.85
N CYS A 385 10.93 -25.02 -43.80
CA CYS A 385 11.51 -24.25 -44.89
C CYS A 385 12.50 -23.24 -44.32
N ARG A 386 13.77 -23.43 -44.69
CA ARG A 386 14.89 -22.53 -44.43
C ARG A 386 14.79 -21.29 -45.32
N SER A 387 15.38 -20.21 -44.80
CA SER A 387 16.07 -19.13 -45.52
C SER A 387 15.31 -18.32 -46.56
N ARG A 388 15.10 -17.04 -46.24
CA ARG A 388 15.74 -15.91 -46.97
C ARG A 388 15.55 -14.60 -46.18
N ALA A 389 16.68 -14.08 -45.71
CA ALA A 389 16.80 -12.69 -45.27
C ALA A 389 16.63 -11.79 -46.50
N ALA A 390 15.75 -10.80 -46.41
CA ALA A 390 15.66 -9.70 -47.36
C ALA A 390 16.29 -8.46 -46.71
N ALA A 391 17.27 -7.90 -47.41
CA ALA A 391 18.10 -6.79 -47.00
C ALA A 391 17.34 -5.46 -46.93
N LEU A 392 17.69 -4.65 -45.93
CA LEU A 392 17.40 -3.22 -45.82
C LEU A 392 18.16 -2.43 -46.90
N PRO A 393 17.59 -1.36 -47.48
CA PRO A 393 18.35 -0.37 -48.21
C PRO A 393 18.97 0.67 -47.25
N THR A 394 20.29 0.78 -47.32
CA THR A 394 21.12 1.80 -46.69
C THR A 394 21.00 3.15 -47.43
N ALA A 395 20.89 4.25 -46.69
CA ALA A 395 21.04 5.61 -47.18
C ALA A 395 22.37 6.22 -46.71
N PRO A 396 23.01 7.13 -47.48
CA PRO A 396 24.45 7.34 -47.42
C PRO A 396 24.92 8.34 -46.34
N SER A 397 26.07 8.03 -45.78
CA SER A 397 26.92 8.84 -44.89
C SER A 397 27.48 10.08 -45.59
N ARG A 398 27.39 11.25 -44.95
CA ARG A 398 28.19 12.44 -45.27
C ARG A 398 29.59 12.35 -44.61
N PRO A 399 30.67 12.79 -45.28
CA PRO A 399 32.01 12.81 -44.70
C PRO A 399 32.28 14.08 -43.87
N PRO A 400 33.31 14.07 -43.00
CA PRO A 400 33.63 15.16 -42.10
C PRO A 400 34.58 16.18 -42.74
N THR A 401 34.38 17.46 -42.48
CA THR A 401 35.38 18.50 -42.75
C THR A 401 36.05 18.91 -41.43
N GLY A 402 37.34 18.56 -41.32
CA GLY A 402 38.25 19.03 -40.29
C GLY A 402 38.84 20.43 -40.55
N PRO A 403 39.81 20.89 -39.74
CA PRO A 403 39.81 22.25 -39.20
C PRO A 403 40.94 23.17 -39.74
N ALA A 404 40.77 24.50 -39.63
CA ALA A 404 41.89 25.46 -39.57
C ALA A 404 41.49 26.86 -39.04
N ARG A 405 42.03 27.17 -37.85
CA ARG A 405 42.78 28.39 -37.44
C ARG A 405 42.22 29.83 -37.56
N SER A 406 42.24 30.48 -36.38
CA SER A 406 42.76 31.82 -36.02
C SER A 406 42.17 33.08 -36.66
N ALA A 407 41.66 34.01 -35.84
CA ALA A 407 42.44 35.15 -35.32
C ALA A 407 41.53 36.17 -34.58
N ALA A 408 42.10 36.71 -33.50
CA ALA A 408 41.74 37.89 -32.74
C ALA A 408 41.10 39.06 -33.53
N ALA A 409 40.18 39.79 -32.88
CA ALA A 409 40.37 41.23 -32.60
C ALA A 409 39.25 41.78 -31.69
N SER A 410 39.71 42.63 -30.78
CA SER A 410 39.04 43.53 -29.84
C SER A 410 38.05 44.54 -30.43
N GLY A 411 37.10 44.97 -29.59
CA GLY A 411 36.76 46.40 -29.44
C GLY A 411 35.36 46.83 -29.84
N SER A 412 34.46 47.02 -28.87
CA SER A 412 33.85 48.31 -28.47
C SER A 412 32.99 48.12 -27.22
#